data_AF-A0A151WSV4-F1
#
_entry.id   AF-A0A151WSV4-F1
#
_cell.length_a   1.000
_cell.length_b   1.000
_cell.length_c   1.000
_cell.angle_alpha   90.00
_cell.angle_beta   90.00
_cell.angle_gamma   90.00
#
_symmetry.space_group_name_H-M   'P 1'
#
loop_
_entity.id
_entity.type
_entity.pdbx_description
1 polymer ?
#
loop_
_entity_poly.entity_id
_entity_poly.type
_entity_poly.pdbx_seq_one_letter_code
_entity_poly.pdbx_strand_id
1 'polypeptide(L)'
;RFFQTASVIEENLSVFKSVCNHVDIVTSLLDHLYAKGIKTMFDSEFDTYANILVIVQLNIFSLFLENVLNMNDFNIMYLMFIYYTTEMIVFEDSDLYAIITYLKIKPCFLLQMKKIFIQESVKQKFLWLIFIVVLPIFIFHSRNELFTSCKDFLSSFNIMSIWSEDSISAKTLAMKLQKDVIFINAYLEFGTSINLPFKSKILDSILRYELVQPEDEDKINLNTCTGSVYNHFYNGTWQKPVNDTYWIHNDNICAQATREDINNCKDSSIEAFESWSNLPINSRVTILSNLVHTLEHNGKYLLAKTMSKCIKLLNKTYKNTLTCQNERLEQTVIRAPRGIILLNHIDENKLFSFLTVSLFIGNCVIVLQSENSCNITPYCNMFSTAEIPPGVINLLFFKHIRLVNISNETSLYDQLINVTIPKNIILPLK
;
A
#
# COMPACT_ATOMS: atom_id res chain seq x y z
N ARG A 1 -21.67 -13.98 -20.50
CA ARG A 1 -21.36 -14.04 -19.05
C ARG A 1 -22.42 -13.34 -18.18
N PHE A 2 -22.62 -12.02 -18.27
CA PHE A 2 -23.67 -11.32 -17.47
C PHE A 2 -25.09 -11.84 -17.72
N PHE A 3 -25.49 -11.99 -18.99
CA PHE A 3 -26.81 -12.57 -19.34
C PHE A 3 -26.96 -14.03 -18.93
N GLN A 4 -25.91 -14.85 -19.06
CA GLN A 4 -25.94 -16.24 -18.59
C GLN A 4 -26.09 -16.33 -17.07
N THR A 5 -25.43 -15.43 -16.35
CA THR A 5 -25.61 -15.34 -14.89
C THR A 5 -27.04 -14.93 -14.55
N ALA A 6 -27.58 -13.91 -15.23
CA ALA A 6 -28.97 -13.49 -15.04
C ALA A 6 -29.94 -14.66 -15.31
N SER A 7 -29.73 -15.42 -16.38
CA SER A 7 -30.50 -16.63 -16.72
C SER A 7 -30.43 -17.69 -15.62
N VAL A 8 -29.24 -17.97 -15.08
CA VAL A 8 -29.09 -18.94 -13.98
C VAL A 8 -29.80 -18.46 -12.71
N ILE A 9 -29.75 -17.17 -12.41
CA ILE A 9 -30.47 -16.57 -11.27
C ILE A 9 -31.98 -16.67 -11.48
N GLU A 10 -32.47 -16.42 -12.70
CA GLU A 10 -33.90 -16.55 -13.04
C GLU A 10 -34.39 -17.99 -12.99
N GLU A 11 -33.60 -18.94 -13.50
CA GLU A 11 -33.89 -20.37 -13.43
C GLU A 11 -33.93 -20.90 -11.99
N ASN A 12 -33.15 -20.29 -11.09
CA ASN A 12 -33.05 -20.66 -9.68
C ASN A 12 -33.64 -19.60 -8.73
N LEU A 13 -34.58 -18.79 -9.22
CA LEU A 13 -35.02 -17.56 -8.56
C LEU A 13 -35.53 -17.78 -7.13
N SER A 14 -36.19 -18.91 -6.87
CA SER A 14 -36.68 -19.29 -5.54
C SER A 14 -35.56 -19.52 -4.53
N VAL A 15 -34.43 -20.07 -4.96
CA VAL A 15 -33.23 -20.30 -4.14
C VAL A 15 -32.53 -18.97 -3.86
N PHE A 16 -32.41 -18.10 -4.86
CA PHE A 16 -31.81 -16.78 -4.66
C PHE A 16 -32.66 -15.89 -3.75
N LYS A 17 -34.00 -15.93 -3.89
CA LYS A 17 -34.93 -15.22 -3.02
C LYS A 17 -34.98 -15.79 -1.60
N SER A 18 -34.67 -17.07 -1.40
CA SER A 18 -34.63 -17.66 -0.05
C SER A 18 -33.34 -17.34 0.71
N VAL A 19 -32.23 -17.13 -0.02
CA VAL A 19 -30.95 -16.73 0.56
C VAL A 19 -30.85 -15.22 0.75
N CYS A 20 -31.50 -14.43 -0.11
CA CYS A 20 -31.56 -12.97 0.03
C CYS A 20 -32.71 -12.58 0.98
N ASN A 21 -32.41 -11.84 2.04
CA ASN A 21 -33.39 -11.39 3.04
C ASN A 21 -34.55 -10.54 2.48
N HIS A 22 -34.46 -10.08 1.22
CA HIS A 22 -35.50 -9.28 0.56
C HIS A 22 -35.57 -9.57 -0.95
N VAL A 23 -36.79 -9.69 -1.49
CA VAL A 23 -37.07 -10.06 -2.90
C VAL A 23 -36.50 -9.02 -3.88
N ASP A 24 -36.58 -7.74 -3.52
CA ASP A 24 -36.12 -6.63 -4.36
C ASP A 24 -34.61 -6.64 -4.63
N ILE A 25 -33.84 -7.32 -3.79
CA ILE A 25 -32.38 -7.47 -3.97
C ILE A 25 -32.10 -8.31 -5.22
N VAL A 26 -32.85 -9.39 -5.42
CA VAL A 26 -32.68 -10.29 -6.58
C VAL A 26 -33.13 -9.58 -7.86
N THR A 27 -34.21 -8.80 -7.80
CA THR A 27 -34.70 -7.99 -8.92
C THR A 27 -33.68 -6.92 -9.31
N SER A 28 -33.16 -6.17 -8.34
CA SER A 28 -32.13 -5.14 -8.58
C SER A 28 -30.83 -5.73 -9.15
N LEU A 29 -30.46 -6.94 -8.72
CA LEU A 29 -29.31 -7.67 -9.25
C LEU A 29 -29.54 -8.04 -10.73
N LEU A 30 -30.70 -8.58 -11.07
CA LEU A 30 -31.05 -8.91 -12.46
C LEU A 30 -31.02 -7.67 -13.34
N ASP A 31 -31.65 -6.57 -12.91
CA ASP A 31 -31.66 -5.31 -13.64
C ASP A 31 -30.24 -4.78 -13.89
N HIS A 32 -29.36 -4.88 -12.90
CA HIS A 32 -27.95 -4.48 -13.04
C HIS A 32 -27.18 -5.38 -14.01
N LEU A 33 -27.37 -6.70 -13.93
CA LEU A 33 -26.74 -7.68 -14.82
C LEU A 33 -27.19 -7.48 -16.28
N TYR A 34 -28.47 -7.21 -16.51
CA TYR A 34 -28.99 -6.90 -17.84
C TYR A 34 -28.45 -5.56 -18.35
N ALA A 35 -28.49 -4.50 -17.54
CA ALA A 35 -28.00 -3.17 -17.93
C ALA A 35 -26.49 -3.18 -18.28
N LYS A 36 -25.67 -3.94 -17.54
CA LYS A 36 -24.24 -4.09 -17.83
C LYS A 36 -23.97 -5.04 -18.99
N GLY A 37 -24.69 -6.16 -19.08
CA GLY A 37 -24.60 -7.08 -20.22
C GLY A 37 -24.88 -6.40 -21.56
N ILE A 38 -25.82 -5.44 -21.59
CA ILE A 38 -26.12 -4.63 -22.78
C ILE A 38 -24.99 -3.63 -23.10
N LYS A 39 -24.29 -3.11 -22.08
CA LYS A 39 -23.22 -2.10 -22.24
C LYS A 39 -21.84 -2.68 -22.56
N THR A 40 -21.60 -3.96 -22.28
CA THR A 40 -20.29 -4.61 -22.47
C THR A 40 -20.46 -5.94 -23.21
N MET A 41 -20.42 -5.90 -24.54
CA MET A 41 -20.21 -7.09 -25.35
C MET A 41 -18.72 -7.23 -25.65
N PHE A 42 -18.07 -8.22 -25.02
CA PHE A 42 -16.76 -8.74 -25.43
C PHE A 42 -16.82 -10.26 -25.50
N ASP A 43 -16.08 -10.80 -26.47
CA ASP A 43 -16.10 -12.20 -26.88
C ASP A 43 -15.56 -13.17 -25.81
N SER A 44 -16.35 -14.23 -25.64
CA SER A 44 -16.10 -15.62 -25.23
C SER A 44 -15.37 -16.03 -23.92
N GLU A 45 -15.90 -17.18 -23.43
CA GLU A 45 -15.33 -18.30 -22.65
C GLU A 45 -14.65 -18.08 -21.30
N PHE A 46 -15.33 -18.47 -20.20
CA PHE A 46 -14.81 -19.26 -19.06
C PHE A 46 -15.93 -19.58 -18.04
N ASP A 47 -15.75 -20.70 -17.33
CA ASP A 47 -16.72 -21.60 -16.68
C ASP A 47 -17.74 -21.06 -15.65
N THR A 48 -18.82 -21.84 -15.51
CA THR A 48 -20.16 -21.44 -15.05
C THR A 48 -20.47 -21.67 -13.56
N TYR A 49 -19.61 -22.33 -12.77
CA TYR A 49 -19.95 -22.68 -11.36
C TYR A 49 -19.21 -21.87 -10.28
N ALA A 50 -17.94 -21.50 -10.49
CA ALA A 50 -17.20 -20.64 -9.53
C ALA A 50 -17.74 -19.20 -9.49
N ASN A 51 -18.29 -18.73 -10.62
CA ASN A 51 -18.85 -17.39 -10.76
C ASN A 51 -20.17 -17.19 -9.99
N ILE A 52 -20.95 -18.26 -9.76
CA ILE A 52 -22.23 -18.19 -9.03
C ILE A 52 -21.98 -17.98 -7.53
N LEU A 53 -20.97 -18.65 -6.96
CA LEU A 53 -20.57 -18.49 -5.56
C LEU A 53 -20.00 -17.10 -5.27
N VAL A 54 -19.23 -16.57 -6.23
CA VAL A 54 -18.75 -15.19 -6.21
C VAL A 54 -19.94 -14.24 -6.29
N ILE A 55 -20.90 -14.41 -7.21
CA ILE A 55 -22.04 -13.48 -7.38
C ILE A 55 -23.00 -13.47 -6.18
N VAL A 56 -23.22 -14.60 -5.52
CA VAL A 56 -23.95 -14.67 -4.24
C VAL A 56 -23.20 -13.94 -3.12
N GLN A 57 -21.86 -13.97 -3.11
CA GLN A 57 -21.02 -13.16 -2.20
C GLN A 57 -20.92 -11.68 -2.63
N LEU A 58 -21.13 -11.35 -3.92
CA LEU A 58 -21.02 -10.01 -4.51
C LEU A 58 -22.27 -9.13 -4.29
N ASN A 59 -23.42 -9.69 -3.88
CA ASN A 59 -24.64 -8.92 -3.56
C ASN A 59 -24.49 -7.95 -2.37
N ILE A 60 -23.32 -7.97 -1.72
CA ILE A 60 -22.99 -7.13 -0.57
C ILE A 60 -22.18 -5.87 -0.99
N PHE A 61 -21.74 -5.79 -2.25
CA PHE A 61 -20.68 -4.85 -2.69
C PHE A 61 -21.02 -4.02 -3.94
N SER A 62 -22.29 -3.74 -4.26
CA SER A 62 -22.65 -3.08 -5.54
C SER A 62 -21.90 -1.77 -5.84
N LEU A 63 -21.59 -0.94 -4.83
CA LEU A 63 -20.82 0.31 -5.00
C LEU A 63 -19.29 0.12 -5.03
N PHE A 64 -18.76 -0.90 -4.35
CA PHE A 64 -17.33 -1.21 -4.37
C PHE A 64 -16.95 -1.87 -5.71
N LEU A 65 -17.84 -2.70 -6.25
CA LEU A 65 -17.67 -3.38 -7.52
C LEU A 65 -17.68 -2.43 -8.71
N GLU A 66 -18.45 -1.34 -8.66
CA GLU A 66 -18.48 -0.38 -9.78
C GLU A 66 -17.10 0.27 -10.02
N ASN A 67 -16.31 0.47 -8.96
CA ASN A 67 -14.94 0.97 -9.05
C ASN A 67 -13.90 -0.13 -9.34
N VAL A 68 -14.16 -1.38 -8.94
CA VAL A 68 -13.23 -2.51 -9.09
C VAL A 68 -13.41 -3.25 -10.43
N LEU A 69 -14.61 -3.29 -11.00
CA LEU A 69 -14.92 -3.91 -12.31
C LEU A 69 -14.28 -3.19 -13.50
N ASN A 70 -13.74 -1.99 -13.30
CA ASN A 70 -12.90 -1.31 -14.30
C ASN A 70 -11.45 -1.87 -14.35
N MET A 71 -11.10 -2.83 -13.48
CA MET A 71 -9.81 -3.53 -13.49
C MET A 71 -9.97 -4.92 -14.13
N ASN A 72 -9.31 -5.16 -15.26
CA ASN A 72 -9.48 -6.33 -16.12
C ASN A 72 -8.98 -7.69 -15.57
N ASP A 73 -8.59 -7.82 -14.29
CA ASP A 73 -7.85 -9.00 -13.79
C ASP A 73 -8.57 -9.75 -12.66
N PHE A 74 -9.08 -10.94 -12.97
CA PHE A 74 -9.84 -11.82 -12.07
C PHE A 74 -9.01 -12.39 -10.90
N ASN A 75 -7.71 -12.67 -11.11
CA ASN A 75 -6.83 -13.19 -10.06
C ASN A 75 -6.54 -12.14 -8.96
N ILE A 76 -6.53 -10.86 -9.33
CA ILE A 76 -6.37 -9.74 -8.40
C ILE A 76 -7.59 -9.66 -7.47
N MET A 77 -8.81 -9.93 -7.99
CA MET A 77 -10.06 -9.89 -7.24
C MET A 77 -10.13 -10.94 -6.11
N TYR A 78 -9.71 -12.19 -6.37
CA TYR A 78 -9.69 -13.26 -5.35
C TYR A 78 -8.66 -12.98 -4.25
N LEU A 79 -7.46 -12.52 -4.62
CA LEU A 79 -6.45 -12.07 -3.66
C LEU A 79 -6.97 -10.89 -2.85
N MET A 80 -7.64 -9.91 -3.46
CA MET A 80 -8.19 -8.75 -2.75
C MET A 80 -9.12 -9.13 -1.60
N PHE A 81 -9.99 -10.15 -1.75
CA PHE A 81 -10.92 -10.58 -0.70
C PHE A 81 -10.21 -11.20 0.52
N ILE A 82 -9.05 -11.82 0.31
CA ILE A 82 -8.24 -12.47 1.36
C ILE A 82 -7.38 -11.43 2.11
N TYR A 83 -7.04 -10.30 1.48
CA TYR A 83 -5.96 -9.42 1.94
C TYR A 83 -6.39 -8.04 2.46
N TYR A 84 -7.67 -7.80 2.76
CA TYR A 84 -8.06 -6.59 3.49
C TYR A 84 -8.53 -6.84 4.92
N THR A 85 -8.16 -5.91 5.79
CA THR A 85 -8.48 -5.94 7.22
C THR A 85 -9.30 -4.73 7.58
N THR A 86 -10.38 -4.94 8.32
CA THR A 86 -11.24 -3.85 8.75
C THR A 86 -11.20 -3.69 10.27
N GLU A 87 -11.11 -2.44 10.73
CA GLU A 87 -11.16 -2.09 12.14
C GLU A 87 -12.17 -0.97 12.40
N MET A 88 -12.68 -0.89 13.62
CA MET A 88 -13.63 0.15 14.03
C MET A 88 -13.20 0.79 15.35
N ILE A 89 -13.37 2.10 15.48
CA ILE A 89 -13.16 2.86 16.71
C ILE A 89 -14.49 3.52 17.08
N VAL A 90 -14.94 3.31 18.32
CA VAL A 90 -16.20 3.84 18.85
C VAL A 90 -15.88 4.71 20.06
N PHE A 91 -16.07 6.02 19.92
CA PHE A 91 -15.97 6.98 21.01
C PHE A 91 -17.27 7.10 21.80
N GLU A 92 -17.18 7.65 23.01
CA GLU A 92 -18.31 7.78 23.93
C GLU A 92 -19.42 8.70 23.43
N ASP A 93 -19.07 9.67 22.59
CA ASP A 93 -19.97 10.63 21.98
C ASP A 93 -20.69 10.07 20.74
N SER A 94 -20.43 8.83 20.35
CA SER A 94 -21.00 8.22 19.13
C SER A 94 -22.49 7.88 19.24
N ASP A 95 -23.20 7.96 18.11
CA ASP A 95 -24.51 7.30 17.98
C ASP A 95 -24.38 5.77 17.88
N LEU A 96 -24.49 5.10 19.03
CA LEU A 96 -24.44 3.64 19.11
C LEU A 96 -25.55 2.96 18.31
N TYR A 97 -26.74 3.56 18.16
CA TYR A 97 -27.82 2.93 17.41
C TYR A 97 -27.52 2.91 15.92
N ALA A 98 -26.93 3.98 15.38
CA ALA A 98 -26.45 4.01 14.01
C ALA A 98 -25.41 2.90 13.78
N ILE A 99 -24.41 2.78 14.66
CA ILE A 99 -23.37 1.74 14.56
C ILE A 99 -23.99 0.34 14.54
N ILE A 100 -24.87 0.05 15.49
CA ILE A 100 -25.49 -1.26 15.64
C ILE A 100 -26.39 -1.57 14.45
N THR A 101 -27.06 -0.56 13.89
CA THR A 101 -27.85 -0.70 12.65
C THR A 101 -26.95 -1.09 11.49
N TYR A 102 -25.78 -0.46 11.33
CA TYR A 102 -24.79 -0.84 10.32
C TYR A 102 -24.29 -2.29 10.48
N LEU A 103 -23.95 -2.69 11.71
CA LEU A 103 -23.47 -4.03 12.02
C LEU A 103 -24.56 -5.10 11.81
N LYS A 104 -25.83 -4.78 12.07
CA LYS A 104 -26.97 -5.69 11.89
C LYS A 104 -27.39 -5.85 10.43
N ILE A 105 -27.44 -4.77 9.65
CA ILE A 105 -27.90 -4.80 8.26
C ILE A 105 -26.92 -5.58 7.37
N LYS A 106 -25.63 -5.61 7.74
CA LYS A 106 -24.57 -6.12 6.87
C LYS A 106 -23.71 -7.20 7.55
N PRO A 107 -24.30 -8.35 7.94
CA PRO A 107 -23.67 -9.34 8.82
C PRO A 107 -22.41 -10.01 8.24
N CYS A 108 -22.30 -10.13 6.92
CA CYS A 108 -21.10 -10.70 6.29
C CYS A 108 -19.86 -9.81 6.49
N PHE A 109 -20.03 -8.51 6.80
CA PHE A 109 -18.91 -7.63 7.13
C PHE A 109 -18.29 -7.90 8.50
N LEU A 110 -19.02 -8.60 9.38
CA LEU A 110 -18.50 -9.03 10.67
C LEU A 110 -17.40 -10.08 10.50
N LEU A 111 -17.39 -10.82 9.37
CA LEU A 111 -16.39 -11.85 9.07
C LEU A 111 -14.98 -11.28 8.81
N GLN A 112 -14.87 -10.02 8.39
CA GLN A 112 -13.59 -9.34 8.08
C GLN A 112 -13.22 -8.25 9.11
N MET A 113 -14.05 -8.07 10.14
CA MET A 113 -13.79 -7.14 11.22
C MET A 113 -12.74 -7.74 12.16
N LYS A 114 -11.51 -7.22 12.11
CA LYS A 114 -10.36 -7.72 12.89
C LYS A 114 -10.40 -7.23 14.33
N LYS A 115 -10.78 -5.96 14.54
CA LYS A 115 -10.81 -5.32 15.86
C LYS A 115 -11.89 -4.24 15.93
N ILE A 116 -12.59 -4.17 17.06
CA ILE A 116 -13.47 -3.05 17.41
C ILE A 116 -12.95 -2.44 18.71
N PHE A 117 -12.37 -1.25 18.61
CA PHE A 117 -11.94 -0.45 19.74
C PHE A 117 -13.13 0.33 20.28
N ILE A 118 -13.42 0.18 21.57
CA ILE A 118 -14.56 0.83 22.24
C ILE A 118 -14.04 1.58 23.45
N GLN A 119 -14.44 2.85 23.57
CA GLN A 119 -14.15 3.64 24.75
C GLN A 119 -14.87 3.04 25.96
N GLU A 120 -14.17 2.92 27.09
CA GLU A 120 -14.68 2.18 28.26
C GLU A 120 -16.08 2.62 28.70
N SER A 121 -16.37 3.92 28.67
CA SER A 121 -17.64 4.52 29.10
C SER A 121 -18.86 4.02 28.34
N VAL A 122 -18.73 3.56 27.09
CA VAL A 122 -19.85 3.06 26.27
C VAL A 122 -19.86 1.54 26.07
N LYS A 123 -18.88 0.82 26.62
CA LYS A 123 -18.73 -0.64 26.48
C LYS A 123 -20.00 -1.40 26.85
N GLN A 124 -20.56 -1.16 28.03
CA GLN A 124 -21.71 -1.92 28.53
C GLN A 124 -22.94 -1.74 27.63
N LYS A 125 -23.21 -0.48 27.23
CA LYS A 125 -24.31 -0.14 26.34
C LYS A 125 -24.12 -0.76 24.95
N PHE A 126 -22.90 -0.73 24.41
CA PHE A 126 -22.59 -1.36 23.13
C PHE A 126 -22.81 -2.87 23.15
N LEU A 127 -22.27 -3.57 24.17
CA LEU A 127 -22.42 -5.03 24.32
C LEU A 127 -23.89 -5.44 24.46
N TRP A 128 -24.68 -4.64 25.18
CA TRP A 128 -26.11 -4.87 25.31
C TRP A 128 -26.87 -4.69 23.98
N LEU A 129 -26.38 -3.90 23.04
CA LEU A 129 -27.06 -3.69 21.76
C LEU A 129 -26.73 -4.77 20.70
N ILE A 130 -25.57 -5.43 20.81
CA ILE A 130 -25.09 -6.38 19.80
C ILE A 130 -25.58 -7.82 20.02
N PHE A 131 -25.86 -8.21 21.28
CA PHE A 131 -26.50 -9.41 21.86
C PHE A 131 -26.27 -10.82 21.24
N ILE A 132 -25.71 -10.97 20.03
CA ILE A 132 -25.75 -12.20 19.23
C ILE A 132 -24.38 -12.51 18.56
N VAL A 133 -23.45 -11.56 18.47
CA VAL A 133 -22.19 -11.74 17.71
C VAL A 133 -20.97 -11.67 18.62
N VAL A 134 -20.15 -12.73 18.60
CA VAL A 134 -18.79 -12.70 19.18
C VAL A 134 -17.93 -11.79 18.31
N LEU A 135 -17.61 -10.59 18.81
CA LEU A 135 -16.77 -9.62 18.12
C LEU A 135 -15.44 -9.43 18.85
N PRO A 136 -14.34 -9.18 18.11
CA PRO A 136 -13.03 -8.92 18.69
C PRO A 136 -12.99 -7.50 19.27
N ILE A 137 -13.54 -7.34 20.48
CA ILE A 137 -13.67 -6.05 21.15
C ILE A 137 -12.44 -5.75 22.00
N PHE A 138 -11.87 -4.56 21.81
CA PHE A 138 -10.76 -4.01 22.57
C PHE A 138 -11.22 -2.72 23.26
N ILE A 139 -10.79 -2.53 24.50
CA ILE A 139 -11.16 -1.35 25.29
C ILE A 139 -9.99 -0.38 25.26
N PHE A 140 -10.29 0.91 25.07
CA PHE A 140 -9.32 1.97 25.22
C PHE A 140 -9.82 3.04 26.18
N HIS A 141 -8.89 3.70 26.87
CA HIS A 141 -9.18 4.76 27.85
C HIS A 141 -8.73 6.11 27.32
N SER A 142 -7.65 6.12 26.55
CA SER A 142 -7.07 7.32 25.95
C SER A 142 -6.88 7.18 24.44
N ARG A 143 -6.86 8.31 23.74
CA ARG A 143 -6.54 8.34 22.30
C ARG A 143 -5.12 7.84 22.00
N ASN A 144 -4.21 7.96 22.96
CA ASN A 144 -2.82 7.54 22.76
C ASN A 144 -2.69 6.01 22.63
N GLU A 145 -3.53 5.25 23.32
CA GLU A 145 -3.60 3.78 23.19
C GLU A 145 -3.97 3.34 21.76
N LEU A 146 -4.73 4.16 21.03
CA LEU A 146 -5.11 3.86 19.65
C LEU A 146 -3.91 3.97 18.69
N PHE A 147 -2.95 4.86 18.96
CA PHE A 147 -1.77 5.00 18.08
C PHE A 147 -0.83 3.80 18.16
N THR A 148 -0.76 3.11 19.29
CA THR A 148 0.02 1.88 19.44
C THR A 148 -0.75 0.67 18.94
N SER A 149 -2.05 0.58 19.26
CA SER A 149 -2.87 -0.61 18.99
C SER A 149 -3.34 -0.76 17.53
N CYS A 150 -3.38 0.36 16.79
CA CYS A 150 -3.78 0.40 15.38
C CYS A 150 -2.59 0.32 14.40
N LYS A 151 -1.35 0.09 14.88
CA LYS A 151 -0.20 -0.19 14.02
C LYS A 151 -0.36 -1.57 13.38
N ASP A 152 -0.97 -1.64 12.20
CA ASP A 152 -0.97 -2.85 11.39
C ASP A 152 -0.03 -2.66 10.19
N PHE A 153 0.89 -3.61 10.03
CA PHE A 153 2.00 -3.56 9.09
C PHE A 153 1.58 -3.44 7.62
N LEU A 154 2.49 -2.82 6.85
CA LEU A 154 2.46 -2.38 5.45
C LEU A 154 1.95 -3.35 4.37
N SER A 155 1.55 -4.60 4.70
CA SER A 155 1.31 -5.65 3.70
C SER A 155 -0.15 -5.86 3.29
N SER A 156 -1.14 -5.54 4.13
CA SER A 156 -2.58 -5.70 3.79
C SER A 156 -3.24 -4.35 3.52
N PHE A 157 -4.28 -4.35 2.70
CA PHE A 157 -5.14 -3.18 2.54
C PHE A 157 -5.97 -3.00 3.81
N ASN A 158 -5.96 -1.82 4.43
CA ASN A 158 -6.59 -1.62 5.73
C ASN A 158 -7.64 -0.51 5.71
N ILE A 159 -8.82 -0.85 6.22
CA ILE A 159 -9.97 0.03 6.31
C ILE A 159 -10.26 0.27 7.78
N MET A 160 -10.54 1.52 8.13
CA MET A 160 -10.96 1.88 9.47
C MET A 160 -12.24 2.71 9.44
N SER A 161 -13.09 2.51 10.44
CA SER A 161 -14.26 3.33 10.66
C SER A 161 -14.19 3.96 12.05
N ILE A 162 -14.28 5.28 12.12
CA ILE A 162 -14.23 6.06 13.34
C ILE A 162 -15.62 6.63 13.57
N TRP A 163 -16.21 6.33 14.73
CA TRP A 163 -17.49 6.87 15.15
C TRP A 163 -17.27 7.86 16.28
N SER A 164 -17.74 9.09 16.09
CA SER A 164 -17.67 10.22 17.03
C SER A 164 -18.50 11.37 16.47
N GLU A 165 -19.31 12.02 17.30
CA GLU A 165 -20.05 13.22 16.90
C GLU A 165 -19.12 14.45 16.79
N ASP A 166 -17.96 14.44 17.47
CA ASP A 166 -16.87 15.41 17.25
C ASP A 166 -16.10 15.12 15.96
N SER A 167 -16.64 15.60 14.84
CA SER A 167 -16.04 15.47 13.51
C SER A 167 -14.64 16.08 13.39
N ILE A 168 -14.31 17.14 14.15
CA ILE A 168 -13.00 17.81 14.09
C ILE A 168 -11.94 16.92 14.73
N SER A 169 -12.26 16.38 15.91
CA SER A 169 -11.42 15.41 16.60
C SER A 169 -11.23 14.13 15.77
N ALA A 170 -12.32 13.60 15.20
CA ALA A 170 -12.27 12.40 14.37
C ALA A 170 -11.38 12.60 13.12
N LYS A 171 -11.49 13.74 12.43
CA LYS A 171 -10.60 14.09 11.31
C LYS A 171 -9.13 14.19 11.75
N THR A 172 -8.88 14.83 12.90
CA THR A 172 -7.52 14.96 13.46
C THR A 172 -6.90 13.59 13.78
N LEU A 173 -7.68 12.68 14.36
CA LEU A 173 -7.27 11.30 14.61
C LEU A 173 -7.03 10.55 13.29
N ALA A 174 -7.97 10.63 12.35
CA ALA A 174 -7.89 10.00 11.04
C ALA A 174 -6.61 10.40 10.30
N MET A 175 -6.21 11.67 10.33
CA MET A 175 -4.98 12.14 9.70
C MET A 175 -3.72 11.45 10.26
N LYS A 176 -3.69 11.13 11.56
CA LYS A 176 -2.53 10.51 12.23
C LYS A 176 -2.47 8.99 12.10
N LEU A 177 -3.60 8.32 11.93
CA LEU A 177 -3.66 6.86 11.82
C LEU A 177 -3.09 6.36 10.48
N GLN A 178 -2.26 5.33 10.49
CA GLN A 178 -1.68 4.75 9.27
C GLN A 178 -2.63 3.75 8.63
N LYS A 179 -3.76 4.24 8.10
CA LYS A 179 -4.77 3.45 7.39
C LYS A 179 -4.99 3.95 5.97
N ASP A 180 -5.29 3.06 5.03
CA ASP A 180 -5.48 3.37 3.61
C ASP A 180 -6.81 4.09 3.37
N VAL A 181 -7.87 3.63 4.04
CA VAL A 181 -9.20 4.23 3.98
C VAL A 181 -9.76 4.36 5.38
N ILE A 182 -10.19 5.57 5.72
CA ILE A 182 -10.81 5.90 6.99
C ILE A 182 -12.17 6.50 6.71
N PHE A 183 -13.21 5.89 7.26
CA PHE A 183 -14.55 6.45 7.29
C PHE A 183 -14.80 7.11 8.63
N ILE A 184 -15.46 8.27 8.64
CA ILE A 184 -15.92 8.95 9.84
C ILE A 184 -17.45 8.90 9.84
N ASN A 185 -18.05 8.37 10.91
CA ASN A 185 -19.50 8.14 11.06
C ASN A 185 -20.15 7.40 9.89
N ALA A 186 -19.37 6.53 9.26
CA ALA A 186 -19.78 5.72 8.13
C ALA A 186 -18.96 4.44 8.09
N TYR A 187 -19.43 3.48 7.30
CA TYR A 187 -18.74 2.22 7.09
C TYR A 187 -18.92 1.73 5.67
N LEU A 188 -17.81 1.63 4.92
CA LEU A 188 -17.78 1.19 3.52
C LEU A 188 -18.75 1.98 2.61
N GLU A 189 -18.94 3.27 2.90
CA GLU A 189 -19.72 4.19 2.08
C GLU A 189 -18.83 4.86 1.03
N PHE A 190 -18.68 4.20 -0.12
CA PHE A 190 -17.84 4.70 -1.19
C PHE A 190 -18.61 5.65 -2.12
N GLY A 191 -17.96 6.75 -2.51
CA GLY A 191 -18.36 7.57 -3.65
C GLY A 191 -17.80 7.04 -4.96
N THR A 192 -18.28 7.59 -6.07
CA THR A 192 -17.90 7.21 -7.44
C THR A 192 -16.49 7.65 -7.86
N SER A 193 -15.82 8.51 -7.08
CA SER A 193 -14.52 9.11 -7.41
C SER A 193 -13.36 8.68 -6.51
N ILE A 194 -13.50 7.58 -5.76
CA ILE A 194 -12.48 7.14 -4.80
C ILE A 194 -11.39 6.34 -5.51
N ASN A 195 -10.16 6.83 -5.46
CA ASN A 195 -8.99 6.08 -5.92
C ASN A 195 -8.41 5.24 -4.77
N LEU A 196 -8.39 3.93 -4.95
CA LEU A 196 -7.96 2.97 -3.93
C LEU A 196 -6.59 2.37 -4.28
N PRO A 197 -5.65 2.25 -3.31
CA PRO A 197 -4.28 1.81 -3.54
C PRO A 197 -4.10 0.29 -3.73
N PHE A 198 -5.11 -0.43 -4.23
CA PHE A 198 -5.06 -1.89 -4.32
C PHE A 198 -3.95 -2.40 -5.24
N LYS A 199 -3.82 -1.79 -6.43
CA LYS A 199 -2.84 -2.22 -7.43
C LYS A 199 -1.40 -2.11 -6.91
N SER A 200 -1.07 -1.02 -6.21
CA SER A 200 0.26 -0.81 -5.66
C SER A 200 0.57 -1.78 -4.51
N LYS A 201 -0.39 -2.02 -3.59
CA LYS A 201 -0.19 -2.96 -2.48
C LYS A 201 -0.06 -4.41 -2.92
N ILE A 202 -0.79 -4.83 -3.95
CA ILE A 202 -0.70 -6.19 -4.49
C ILE A 202 0.61 -6.39 -5.26
N LEU A 203 1.05 -5.37 -6.02
CA LEU A 203 2.36 -5.43 -6.66
C LEU A 203 3.48 -5.53 -5.62
N ASP A 204 3.39 -4.78 -4.50
CA ASP A 204 4.35 -4.87 -3.40
C ASP A 204 4.38 -6.25 -2.75
N SER A 205 3.25 -6.95 -2.66
CA SER A 205 3.22 -8.29 -2.09
C SER A 205 3.82 -9.33 -3.05
N ILE A 206 3.51 -9.25 -4.35
CA ILE A 206 4.03 -10.16 -5.37
C ILE A 206 5.54 -10.01 -5.54
N LEU A 207 6.04 -8.77 -5.65
CA LEU A 207 7.48 -8.50 -5.80
C LEU A 207 8.31 -9.04 -4.63
N ARG A 208 7.72 -9.14 -3.43
CA ARG A 208 8.39 -9.72 -2.25
C ARG A 208 8.51 -11.24 -2.31
N TYR A 209 7.60 -11.92 -3.01
CA TYR A 209 7.66 -13.39 -3.17
C TYR A 209 8.61 -13.80 -4.30
N GLU A 210 8.66 -13.04 -5.39
CA GLU A 210 9.42 -13.40 -6.61
C GLU A 210 10.93 -13.14 -6.53
N LEU A 211 11.40 -12.31 -5.59
CA LEU A 211 12.84 -12.10 -5.34
C LEU A 211 13.55 -13.34 -4.77
N VAL A 212 12.80 -14.37 -4.38
CA VAL A 212 13.31 -15.56 -3.69
C VAL A 212 13.31 -16.74 -4.65
N GLN A 213 14.38 -16.91 -5.43
CA GLN A 213 15.02 -18.21 -5.68
C GLN A 213 16.48 -17.97 -6.11
N PRO A 214 17.47 -18.16 -5.22
CA PRO A 214 18.82 -18.43 -5.68
C PRO A 214 18.83 -19.85 -6.27
N GLU A 215 19.25 -19.98 -7.52
CA GLU A 215 19.79 -21.25 -8.00
C GLU A 215 21.14 -21.45 -7.28
N ASP A 216 21.43 -22.67 -6.82
CA ASP A 216 22.69 -23.00 -6.17
C ASP A 216 23.84 -22.75 -7.15
N GLU A 217 24.55 -21.64 -6.98
CA GLU A 217 25.71 -21.29 -7.80
C GLU A 217 27.04 -21.52 -7.06
N ASP A 218 28.07 -21.82 -7.83
CA ASP A 218 29.42 -22.11 -7.35
C ASP A 218 30.02 -20.95 -6.57
N LYS A 219 30.57 -21.24 -5.38
CA LYS A 219 31.26 -20.25 -4.55
C LYS A 219 32.52 -19.75 -5.25
N ILE A 220 32.61 -18.43 -5.44
CA ILE A 220 33.83 -17.78 -5.93
C ILE A 220 34.91 -17.81 -4.86
N ASN A 221 36.13 -18.20 -5.26
CA ASN A 221 37.32 -18.03 -4.43
C ASN A 221 37.80 -16.58 -4.45
N LEU A 222 37.60 -15.85 -3.35
CA LEU A 222 38.01 -14.45 -3.21
C LEU A 222 39.52 -14.23 -3.40
N ASN A 223 40.35 -15.27 -3.18
CA ASN A 223 41.81 -15.16 -3.27
C ASN A 223 42.34 -15.13 -4.72
N THR A 224 41.51 -15.45 -5.71
CA THR A 224 41.92 -15.50 -7.13
C THR A 224 41.52 -14.26 -7.93
N CYS A 225 40.74 -13.34 -7.35
CA CYS A 225 40.24 -12.15 -8.03
C CYS A 225 41.03 -10.90 -7.61
N THR A 226 41.36 -10.05 -8.58
CA THR A 226 42.11 -8.79 -8.38
C THR A 226 41.20 -7.56 -8.23
N GLY A 227 39.89 -7.75 -8.28
CA GLY A 227 38.86 -6.71 -8.21
C GLY A 227 38.56 -6.17 -6.82
N SER A 228 37.79 -5.07 -6.76
CA SER A 228 37.23 -4.60 -5.49
C SER A 228 36.10 -5.53 -5.03
N VAL A 229 35.97 -5.73 -3.72
CA VAL A 229 34.89 -6.53 -3.12
C VAL A 229 33.79 -5.62 -2.61
N TYR A 230 32.59 -5.77 -3.16
CA TYR A 230 31.39 -5.03 -2.78
C TYR A 230 30.40 -5.94 -2.08
N ASN A 231 30.22 -5.65 -0.80
CA ASN A 231 29.25 -6.27 0.09
C ASN A 231 27.88 -5.57 -0.05
N HIS A 232 26.83 -6.08 0.60
CA HIS A 232 25.56 -5.34 0.69
C HIS A 232 25.76 -4.04 1.49
N PHE A 233 24.89 -3.04 1.31
CA PHE A 233 24.92 -1.82 2.12
C PHE A 233 23.54 -1.59 2.72
N TYR A 234 23.41 -1.78 4.03
CA TYR A 234 22.19 -1.45 4.76
C TYR A 234 22.53 -1.07 6.19
N ASN A 235 21.60 -0.39 6.86
CA ASN A 235 21.84 0.19 8.18
C ASN A 235 23.09 1.10 8.21
N GLY A 236 23.32 1.85 7.12
CA GLY A 236 24.42 2.83 7.01
C GLY A 236 25.83 2.22 6.93
N THR A 237 25.96 0.91 6.76
CA THR A 237 27.25 0.20 6.76
C THR A 237 27.29 -0.91 5.72
N TRP A 238 28.49 -1.36 5.36
CA TRP A 238 28.70 -2.50 4.45
C TRP A 238 28.56 -3.83 5.20
N GLN A 239 27.79 -4.76 4.66
CA GLN A 239 27.32 -5.99 5.29
C GLN A 239 27.68 -7.19 4.42
N LYS A 240 28.46 -8.13 4.97
CA LYS A 240 28.81 -9.37 4.26
C LYS A 240 27.56 -10.18 3.93
N PRO A 241 27.50 -10.86 2.77
CA PRO A 241 26.39 -11.75 2.44
C PRO A 241 26.33 -12.91 3.42
N VAL A 242 25.13 -13.29 3.86
CA VAL A 242 24.91 -14.36 4.86
C VAL A 242 25.57 -15.69 4.47
N ASN A 243 25.51 -16.06 3.19
CA ASN A 243 26.07 -17.33 2.71
C ASN A 243 27.54 -17.25 2.23
N ASP A 244 28.20 -16.10 2.40
CA ASP A 244 29.52 -15.80 1.81
C ASP A 244 29.56 -16.07 0.29
N THR A 245 28.44 -15.83 -0.40
CA THR A 245 28.28 -16.04 -1.84
C THR A 245 28.48 -14.74 -2.61
N TYR A 246 29.23 -14.82 -3.71
CA TYR A 246 29.62 -13.68 -4.53
C TYR A 246 29.57 -14.04 -6.02
N TRP A 247 29.47 -13.03 -6.88
CA TRP A 247 29.51 -13.12 -8.34
C TRP A 247 30.43 -12.02 -8.93
N ILE A 248 30.91 -12.18 -10.16
CA ILE A 248 31.81 -11.21 -10.81
C ILE A 248 31.02 -10.26 -11.71
N HIS A 249 31.24 -8.95 -11.55
CA HIS A 249 30.70 -7.89 -12.40
C HIS A 249 31.75 -6.86 -12.76
N ASN A 250 32.04 -6.67 -14.04
CA ASN A 250 33.01 -5.66 -14.52
C ASN A 250 34.32 -5.70 -13.71
N ASP A 251 34.91 -6.89 -13.60
CA ASP A 251 36.13 -7.19 -12.82
C ASP A 251 36.04 -6.97 -11.31
N ASN A 252 34.87 -6.63 -10.75
CA ASN A 252 34.65 -6.53 -9.31
C ASN A 252 33.90 -7.75 -8.77
N ILE A 253 34.05 -8.01 -7.48
CA ILE A 253 33.37 -9.09 -6.77
C ILE A 253 32.17 -8.51 -6.04
N CYS A 254 30.97 -8.91 -6.41
CA CYS A 254 29.72 -8.41 -5.84
C CYS A 254 29.05 -9.50 -4.99
N ALA A 255 28.52 -9.14 -3.83
CA ALA A 255 27.78 -10.07 -2.98
C ALA A 255 26.54 -10.61 -3.70
N GLN A 256 26.11 -11.82 -3.35
CA GLN A 256 24.83 -12.39 -3.80
C GLN A 256 23.86 -12.42 -2.62
N ALA A 257 22.79 -11.63 -2.72
CA ALA A 257 21.79 -11.54 -1.67
C ALA A 257 20.97 -12.83 -1.58
N THR A 258 20.84 -13.34 -0.37
CA THR A 258 19.94 -14.43 -0.01
C THR A 258 18.61 -13.88 0.51
N ARG A 259 17.65 -14.76 0.79
CA ARG A 259 16.41 -14.38 1.47
C ARG A 259 16.68 -13.75 2.85
N GLU A 260 17.71 -14.21 3.55
CA GLU A 260 18.06 -13.69 4.86
C GLU A 260 18.66 -12.28 4.75
N ASP A 261 19.53 -12.03 3.77
CA ASP A 261 20.05 -10.68 3.46
C ASP A 261 18.92 -9.70 3.14
N ILE A 262 17.93 -10.14 2.35
CA ILE A 262 16.74 -9.33 2.02
C ILE A 262 15.95 -8.99 3.28
N ASN A 263 15.71 -9.97 4.16
CA ASN A 263 14.96 -9.74 5.39
C ASN A 263 15.71 -8.76 6.32
N ASN A 264 17.01 -8.95 6.53
CA ASN A 264 17.84 -8.06 7.35
C ASN A 264 17.85 -6.63 6.81
N CYS A 265 18.01 -6.48 5.49
CA CYS A 265 17.94 -5.18 4.82
C CYS A 265 16.56 -4.53 4.94
N LYS A 266 15.49 -5.33 4.84
CA LYS A 266 14.11 -4.87 4.97
C LYS A 266 13.81 -4.41 6.39
N ASP A 267 14.24 -5.15 7.41
CA ASP A 267 14.04 -4.78 8.81
C ASP A 267 14.73 -3.44 9.11
N SER A 268 15.96 -3.25 8.61
CA SER A 268 16.65 -1.95 8.65
C SER A 268 15.83 -0.82 7.99
N SER A 269 15.21 -1.07 6.82
CA SER A 269 14.33 -0.08 6.19
C SER A 269 13.04 0.16 6.96
N ILE A 270 12.46 -0.84 7.62
CA ILE A 270 11.25 -0.69 8.44
C ILE A 270 11.53 0.23 9.64
N GLU A 271 12.63 -0.02 10.34
CA GLU A 271 13.05 0.81 11.47
C GLU A 271 13.32 2.26 11.04
N ALA A 272 14.05 2.45 9.94
CA ALA A 272 14.34 3.77 9.40
C ALA A 272 13.05 4.50 8.95
N PHE A 273 12.11 3.78 8.33
CA PHE A 273 10.88 4.37 7.81
C PHE A 273 10.05 5.05 8.90
N GLU A 274 9.95 4.45 10.10
CA GLU A 274 9.18 5.04 11.21
C GLU A 274 9.67 6.45 11.58
N SER A 275 10.98 6.70 11.52
CA SER A 275 11.55 8.03 11.81
C SER A 275 11.52 8.95 10.58
N TRP A 276 11.88 8.42 9.41
CA TRP A 276 12.02 9.19 8.17
C TRP A 276 10.68 9.68 7.61
N SER A 277 9.64 8.86 7.65
CA SER A 277 8.31 9.22 7.14
C SER A 277 7.67 10.33 7.95
N ASN A 278 7.93 10.35 9.27
CA ASN A 278 7.40 11.32 10.23
C ASN A 278 8.20 12.64 10.25
N LEU A 279 9.40 12.66 9.65
CA LEU A 279 10.21 13.86 9.57
C LEU A 279 9.52 14.92 8.67
N PRO A 280 9.46 16.21 9.06
CA PRO A 280 8.84 17.24 8.22
C PRO A 280 9.50 17.34 6.84
N ILE A 281 8.72 17.67 5.80
CA ILE A 281 9.22 17.80 4.42
C ILE A 281 10.41 18.76 4.35
N ASN A 282 10.36 19.91 5.05
CA ASN A 282 11.46 20.88 5.05
C ASN A 282 12.77 20.28 5.57
N SER A 283 12.70 19.46 6.62
CA SER A 283 13.88 18.76 7.16
C SER A 283 14.42 17.72 6.19
N ARG A 284 13.54 16.96 5.51
CA ARG A 284 13.96 16.04 4.43
C ARG A 284 14.61 16.79 3.27
N VAL A 285 14.08 17.95 2.90
CA VAL A 285 14.64 18.82 1.85
C VAL A 285 16.04 19.32 2.22
N THR A 286 16.28 19.69 3.48
CA THR A 286 17.63 20.05 3.95
C THR A 286 18.60 18.90 3.79
N ILE A 287 18.26 17.69 4.25
CA ILE A 287 19.11 16.50 4.13
C ILE A 287 19.37 16.16 2.65
N LEU A 288 18.34 16.22 1.80
CA LEU A 288 18.51 16.01 0.36
C LEU A 288 19.38 17.08 -0.30
N SER A 289 19.35 18.31 0.20
CA SER A 289 20.23 19.38 -0.27
C SER A 289 21.68 19.14 0.14
N ASN A 290 21.92 18.59 1.34
CA ASN A 290 23.26 18.14 1.75
C ASN A 290 23.79 17.04 0.83
N LEU A 291 22.93 16.11 0.39
CA LEU A 291 23.31 15.08 -0.59
C LEU A 291 23.64 15.69 -1.96
N VAL A 292 22.87 16.68 -2.42
CA VAL A 292 23.18 17.44 -3.64
C VAL A 292 24.57 18.07 -3.54
N HIS A 293 24.87 18.78 -2.45
CA HIS A 293 26.19 19.41 -2.25
C HIS A 293 27.32 18.38 -2.16
N THR A 294 27.09 17.26 -1.48
CA THR A 294 28.07 16.16 -1.39
C THR A 294 28.39 15.61 -2.78
N LEU A 295 27.38 15.42 -3.63
CA LEU A 295 27.57 15.01 -5.02
C LEU A 295 28.36 16.05 -5.83
N GLU A 296 28.05 17.34 -5.70
CA GLU A 296 28.79 18.42 -6.37
C GLU A 296 30.28 18.42 -5.97
N HIS A 297 30.57 18.35 -4.67
CA HIS A 297 31.93 18.32 -4.15
C HIS A 297 32.73 17.10 -4.62
N ASN A 298 32.06 15.98 -4.90
CA ASN A 298 32.67 14.77 -5.45
C ASN A 298 32.65 14.75 -7.00
N GLY A 299 32.39 15.87 -7.66
CA GLY A 299 32.44 16.02 -9.12
C GLY A 299 31.23 15.45 -9.87
N LYS A 300 30.17 15.06 -9.17
CA LYS A 300 28.96 14.42 -9.72
C LYS A 300 27.89 15.46 -10.08
N TYR A 301 28.29 16.46 -10.84
CA TYR A 301 27.49 17.65 -11.16
C TYR A 301 26.17 17.33 -11.87
N LEU A 302 26.16 16.33 -12.77
CA LEU A 302 24.94 15.98 -13.50
C LEU A 302 23.86 15.39 -12.57
N LEU A 303 24.26 14.51 -11.65
CA LEU A 303 23.36 13.93 -10.65
C LEU A 303 22.87 15.00 -9.69
N ALA A 304 23.76 15.82 -9.15
CA ALA A 304 23.41 16.95 -8.29
C ALA A 304 22.40 17.89 -8.96
N LYS A 305 22.62 18.24 -10.23
CA LYS A 305 21.69 19.07 -11.02
C LYS A 305 20.33 18.39 -11.21
N THR A 306 20.31 17.09 -11.46
CA THR A 306 19.07 16.30 -11.60
C THR A 306 18.27 16.30 -10.29
N MET A 307 18.92 15.95 -9.17
CA MET A 307 18.30 15.96 -7.84
C MET A 307 17.79 17.35 -7.46
N SER A 308 18.60 18.40 -7.64
CA SER A 308 18.22 19.78 -7.33
C SER A 308 16.99 20.24 -8.13
N LYS A 309 16.91 19.88 -9.41
CA LYS A 309 15.71 20.13 -10.23
C LYS A 309 14.49 19.39 -9.69
N CYS A 310 14.63 18.11 -9.34
CA CYS A 310 13.53 17.32 -8.77
C CYS A 310 13.01 17.95 -7.47
N ILE A 311 13.91 18.30 -6.53
CA ILE A 311 13.55 18.95 -5.26
C ILE A 311 12.80 20.27 -5.50
N LYS A 312 13.31 21.12 -6.40
CA LYS A 312 12.67 22.41 -6.74
C LYS A 312 11.27 22.22 -7.33
N LEU A 313 11.11 21.27 -8.25
CA LEU A 313 9.83 20.96 -8.87
C LEU A 313 8.84 20.42 -7.83
N LEU A 314 9.26 19.44 -7.01
CA LEU A 314 8.44 18.86 -5.96
C LEU A 314 7.97 19.91 -4.95
N ASN A 315 8.85 20.81 -4.49
CA ASN A 315 8.47 21.91 -3.59
C ASN A 315 7.41 22.85 -4.20
N LYS A 316 7.37 22.99 -5.53
CA LYS A 316 6.40 23.84 -6.21
C LYS A 316 5.06 23.12 -6.47
N THR A 317 5.11 21.83 -6.80
CA THR A 317 3.95 21.10 -7.34
C THR A 317 3.30 20.17 -6.32
N TYR A 318 4.03 19.69 -5.32
CA TYR A 318 3.52 18.70 -4.39
C TYR A 318 2.54 19.35 -3.41
N LYS A 319 1.27 18.98 -3.56
CA LYS A 319 0.22 19.19 -2.56
C LYS A 319 -0.14 17.81 -2.00
N ASN A 320 0.13 17.61 -0.72
CA ASN A 320 -0.10 16.33 -0.06
C ASN A 320 -1.58 16.02 0.16
N THR A 321 -2.45 17.04 0.15
CA THR A 321 -3.86 16.90 0.48
C THR A 321 -4.74 17.50 -0.61
N LEU A 322 -5.74 16.73 -1.04
CA LEU A 322 -6.82 17.16 -1.91
C LEU A 322 -8.14 16.90 -1.20
N THR A 323 -8.97 17.94 -1.07
CA THR A 323 -10.33 17.81 -0.51
C THR A 323 -11.34 17.97 -1.62
N CYS A 324 -12.24 17.01 -1.74
CA CYS A 324 -13.37 17.03 -2.67
C CYS A 324 -14.66 16.85 -1.88
N GLN A 325 -15.71 17.55 -2.27
CA GLN A 325 -17.04 17.41 -1.72
C GLN A 325 -18.01 17.15 -2.87
N ASN A 326 -18.85 16.13 -2.73
CA ASN A 326 -20.02 15.95 -3.57
C ASN A 326 -21.28 16.13 -2.71
N GLU A 327 -22.47 15.93 -3.27
CA GLU A 327 -23.74 16.14 -2.54
C GLU A 327 -23.90 15.26 -1.29
N ARG A 328 -23.19 14.13 -1.20
CA ARG A 328 -23.37 13.13 -0.13
C ARG A 328 -22.15 12.99 0.80
N LEU A 329 -20.94 13.21 0.30
CA LEU A 329 -19.69 12.85 0.96
C LEU A 329 -18.66 13.98 0.85
N GLU A 330 -17.98 14.23 1.95
CA GLU A 330 -16.69 14.91 2.00
C GLU A 330 -15.56 13.86 1.94
N GLN A 331 -14.66 14.01 0.98
CA GLN A 331 -13.49 13.17 0.81
C GLN A 331 -12.21 14.00 0.92
N THR A 332 -11.31 13.61 1.82
CA THR A 332 -9.95 14.12 1.89
C THR A 332 -8.98 13.02 1.44
N VAL A 333 -8.24 13.27 0.36
CA VAL A 333 -7.21 12.37 -0.16
C VAL A 333 -5.85 12.90 0.22
N ILE A 334 -5.09 12.11 0.98
CA ILE A 334 -3.72 12.41 1.37
C ILE A 334 -2.78 11.49 0.58
N ARG A 335 -1.76 12.06 -0.08
CA ARG A 335 -0.71 11.28 -0.75
C ARG A 335 0.39 10.95 0.25
N ALA A 336 0.27 9.80 0.90
CA ALA A 336 1.23 9.31 1.89
C ALA A 336 2.43 8.62 1.22
N PRO A 337 3.60 8.53 1.88
CA PRO A 337 4.66 7.62 1.45
C PRO A 337 4.14 6.18 1.41
N ARG A 338 4.56 5.44 0.38
CA ARG A 338 4.25 4.03 0.18
C ARG A 338 4.97 3.11 1.18
N GLY A 339 6.11 3.54 1.72
CA GLY A 339 6.89 2.76 2.68
C GLY A 339 8.30 2.48 2.14
N ILE A 340 8.56 1.21 1.83
CA ILE A 340 9.83 0.73 1.29
C ILE A 340 9.68 0.53 -0.21
N ILE A 341 10.47 1.26 -0.99
CA ILE A 341 10.48 1.19 -2.44
C ILE A 341 11.69 0.36 -2.89
N LEU A 342 11.44 -0.63 -3.75
CA LEU A 342 12.50 -1.33 -4.47
C LEU A 342 12.82 -0.53 -5.74
N LEU A 343 14.09 -0.21 -5.97
CA LEU A 343 14.52 0.50 -7.17
C LEU A 343 15.58 -0.29 -7.92
N ASN A 344 15.40 -0.42 -9.23
CA ASN A 344 16.43 -0.89 -10.15
C ASN A 344 16.28 -0.10 -11.45
N HIS A 345 17.38 0.45 -11.96
CA HIS A 345 17.36 1.20 -13.21
C HIS A 345 18.72 1.15 -13.92
N ILE A 346 18.73 1.12 -15.26
CA ILE A 346 19.94 1.06 -16.09
C ILE A 346 20.65 2.42 -16.24
N ASP A 347 19.88 3.51 -16.20
CA ASP A 347 20.34 4.90 -16.25
C ASP A 347 20.46 5.47 -14.84
N GLU A 348 21.66 5.95 -14.51
CA GLU A 348 22.01 6.52 -13.21
C GLU A 348 21.24 7.81 -12.88
N ASN A 349 21.03 8.70 -13.85
CA ASN A 349 20.28 9.94 -13.63
C ASN A 349 18.81 9.64 -13.32
N LYS A 350 18.22 8.68 -14.04
CA LYS A 350 16.85 8.23 -13.77
C LYS A 350 16.73 7.56 -12.40
N LEU A 351 17.71 6.72 -12.02
CA LEU A 351 17.76 6.13 -10.67
C LEU A 351 17.78 7.24 -9.60
N PHE A 352 18.66 8.23 -9.74
CA PHE A 352 18.77 9.33 -8.79
C PHE A 352 17.53 10.26 -8.79
N SER A 353 16.84 10.40 -9.92
CA SER A 353 15.54 11.07 -9.97
C SER A 353 14.51 10.33 -9.10
N PHE A 354 14.32 9.03 -9.33
CA PHE A 354 13.39 8.20 -8.55
C PHE A 354 13.76 8.13 -7.07
N LEU A 355 15.05 8.01 -6.76
CA LEU A 355 15.59 8.06 -5.40
C LEU A 355 15.20 9.39 -4.74
N THR A 356 15.42 10.52 -5.42
CA THR A 356 15.07 11.86 -4.90
C THR A 356 13.57 11.97 -4.61
N VAL A 357 12.71 11.57 -5.55
CA VAL A 357 11.25 11.63 -5.37
C VAL A 357 10.83 10.72 -4.20
N SER A 358 11.37 9.50 -4.12
CA SER A 358 11.07 8.55 -3.04
C SER A 358 11.41 9.13 -1.66
N LEU A 359 12.63 9.66 -1.52
CA LEU A 359 13.14 10.21 -0.27
C LEU A 359 12.40 11.49 0.13
N PHE A 360 12.11 12.38 -0.83
CA PHE A 360 11.37 13.62 -0.57
C PHE A 360 10.00 13.35 0.08
N ILE A 361 9.30 12.33 -0.42
CA ILE A 361 7.99 11.90 0.07
C ILE A 361 8.07 11.23 1.45
N GLY A 362 9.25 10.74 1.84
CA GLY A 362 9.47 10.06 3.12
C GLY A 362 9.48 8.53 3.01
N ASN A 363 9.71 7.97 1.82
CA ASN A 363 9.94 6.54 1.64
C ASN A 363 11.38 6.18 1.99
N CYS A 364 11.59 4.92 2.39
CA CYS A 364 12.91 4.28 2.37
C CYS A 364 13.08 3.52 1.06
N VAL A 365 14.32 3.33 0.62
CA VAL A 365 14.63 2.77 -0.68
C VAL A 365 15.63 1.63 -0.52
N ILE A 366 15.35 0.50 -1.15
CA ILE A 366 16.31 -0.59 -1.37
C ILE A 366 16.62 -0.62 -2.86
N VAL A 367 17.85 -0.23 -3.21
CA VAL A 367 18.35 -0.34 -4.57
C VAL A 367 18.80 -1.78 -4.82
N LEU A 368 18.32 -2.37 -5.91
CA LEU A 368 18.65 -3.73 -6.32
C LEU A 368 19.62 -3.63 -7.49
N GLN A 369 20.88 -3.97 -7.22
CA GLN A 369 21.95 -3.95 -8.20
C GLN A 369 22.04 -5.31 -8.90
N SER A 370 22.05 -5.31 -10.23
CA SER A 370 22.36 -6.47 -11.06
C SER A 370 23.32 -6.17 -12.18
N GLU A 371 23.63 -7.21 -12.97
CA GLU A 371 24.49 -7.12 -14.15
C GLU A 371 24.10 -5.98 -15.11
N ASN A 372 22.79 -5.72 -15.21
CA ASN A 372 22.22 -4.77 -16.18
C ASN A 372 21.90 -3.40 -15.58
N SER A 373 22.09 -3.17 -14.28
CA SER A 373 21.73 -1.91 -13.62
C SER A 373 22.90 -0.93 -13.54
N CYS A 374 22.61 0.37 -13.42
CA CYS A 374 23.66 1.36 -13.14
C CYS A 374 24.32 1.12 -11.78
N ASN A 375 25.61 1.45 -11.63
CA ASN A 375 26.36 1.18 -10.41
C ASN A 375 26.23 2.32 -9.37
N ILE A 376 25.45 2.10 -8.32
CA ILE A 376 25.29 3.10 -7.24
C ILE A 376 26.34 2.96 -6.11
N THR A 377 27.12 1.89 -6.10
CA THR A 377 28.11 1.56 -5.06
C THR A 377 29.04 2.72 -4.67
N PRO A 378 29.57 3.55 -5.61
CA PRO A 378 30.45 4.66 -5.25
C PRO A 378 29.80 5.75 -4.39
N TYR A 379 28.46 5.78 -4.31
CA TYR A 379 27.70 6.80 -3.59
C TYR A 379 27.32 6.39 -2.17
N CYS A 380 27.47 5.11 -1.79
CA CYS A 380 27.03 4.61 -0.48
C CYS A 380 27.66 5.41 0.69
N ASN A 381 28.96 5.69 0.62
CA ASN A 381 29.64 6.50 1.64
C ASN A 381 29.18 7.98 1.60
N MET A 382 28.78 8.49 0.44
CA MET A 382 28.26 9.86 0.30
C MET A 382 26.91 10.03 0.99
N PHE A 383 26.08 8.97 1.07
CA PHE A 383 24.81 9.04 1.80
C PHE A 383 25.04 9.31 3.28
N SER A 384 26.00 8.63 3.89
CA SER A 384 26.39 8.86 5.29
C SER A 384 26.96 10.28 5.49
N THR A 385 27.83 10.74 4.60
CA THR A 385 28.37 12.12 4.62
C THR A 385 27.27 13.18 4.50
N ALA A 386 26.23 12.88 3.73
CA ALA A 386 25.07 13.75 3.55
C ALA A 386 24.04 13.68 4.69
N GLU A 387 24.35 12.97 5.77
CA GLU A 387 23.47 12.78 6.93
C GLU A 387 22.15 12.07 6.59
N ILE A 388 22.15 11.23 5.54
CA ILE A 388 21.04 10.33 5.26
C ILE A 388 20.99 9.30 6.41
N PRO A 389 19.85 9.15 7.12
CA PRO A 389 19.79 8.22 8.23
C PRO A 389 20.04 6.76 7.80
N PRO A 390 20.69 5.95 8.64
CA PRO A 390 20.85 4.51 8.40
C PRO A 390 19.52 3.84 8.06
N GLY A 391 19.52 2.96 7.05
CA GLY A 391 18.33 2.22 6.62
C GLY A 391 17.40 2.96 5.64
N VAL A 392 17.59 4.28 5.43
CA VAL A 392 16.78 5.07 4.49
C VAL A 392 17.14 4.77 3.04
N ILE A 393 18.43 4.61 2.74
CA ILE A 393 18.91 4.14 1.43
C ILE A 393 19.76 2.89 1.68
N ASN A 394 19.33 1.78 1.09
CA ASN A 394 19.99 0.49 1.16
C ASN A 394 20.30 -0.04 -0.24
N LEU A 395 21.24 -0.98 -0.33
CA LEU A 395 21.71 -1.61 -1.56
C LEU A 395 21.87 -3.10 -1.35
N LEU A 396 21.23 -3.89 -2.20
CA LEU A 396 21.41 -5.33 -2.31
C LEU A 396 21.93 -5.67 -3.71
N PHE A 397 22.78 -6.69 -3.76
CA PHE A 397 23.38 -7.16 -5.00
C PHE A 397 22.79 -8.52 -5.38
N PHE A 398 22.46 -8.66 -6.66
CA PHE A 398 21.90 -9.87 -7.25
C PHE A 398 22.51 -10.08 -8.62
N LYS A 399 23.02 -11.26 -8.92
CA LYS A 399 23.49 -11.59 -10.27
C LYS A 399 22.36 -11.48 -11.30
N HIS A 400 21.26 -12.18 -11.03
CA HIS A 400 20.06 -12.17 -11.86
C HIS A 400 18.86 -11.72 -11.05
N ILE A 401 18.14 -10.75 -11.60
CA ILE A 401 16.90 -10.25 -11.02
C ILE A 401 15.76 -10.56 -12.00
N ARG A 402 14.84 -11.45 -11.60
CA ARG A 402 13.55 -11.61 -12.26
C ARG A 402 12.56 -10.57 -11.74
N LEU A 403 12.83 -9.28 -11.96
CA LEU A 403 11.86 -8.23 -11.68
C LEU A 403 10.98 -8.03 -12.91
N VAL A 404 9.67 -7.99 -12.67
CA VAL A 404 8.74 -7.34 -13.61
C VAL A 404 9.14 -5.86 -13.67
N ASN A 405 9.60 -5.41 -14.84
CA ASN A 405 10.09 -4.06 -15.16
C ASN A 405 9.53 -2.97 -14.24
N ILE A 406 10.37 -2.47 -13.33
CA ILE A 406 10.06 -1.27 -12.55
C ILE A 406 10.24 -0.07 -13.49
N SER A 407 9.09 0.36 -14.03
CA SER A 407 8.80 1.66 -14.66
C SER A 407 9.88 2.25 -15.59
N ASN A 408 9.67 2.13 -16.91
CA ASN A 408 10.33 2.96 -17.94
C ASN A 408 9.85 4.43 -17.92
N GLU A 409 9.33 4.91 -16.79
CA GLU A 409 8.59 6.17 -16.71
C GLU A 409 9.51 7.38 -16.76
N THR A 410 9.10 8.35 -17.57
CA THR A 410 9.93 9.49 -17.94
C THR A 410 9.54 10.77 -17.21
N SER A 411 8.32 10.89 -16.70
CA SER A 411 7.84 12.11 -16.06
C SER A 411 7.92 12.05 -14.53
N LEU A 412 8.25 13.18 -13.91
CA LEU A 412 8.30 13.32 -12.45
C LEU A 412 6.93 13.10 -11.78
N TYR A 413 5.84 13.31 -12.52
CA TYR A 413 4.47 13.07 -12.04
C TYR A 413 4.18 11.57 -11.92
N ASP A 414 4.60 10.76 -12.89
CA ASP A 414 4.41 9.31 -12.85
C ASP A 414 5.26 8.69 -11.73
N GLN A 415 6.51 9.18 -11.56
CA GLN A 415 7.37 8.83 -10.42
C GLN A 415 6.66 9.10 -9.09
N LEU A 416 6.04 10.28 -8.94
CA LEU A 416 5.31 10.66 -7.73
C LEU A 416 4.12 9.73 -7.46
N ILE A 417 3.37 9.34 -8.49
CA ILE A 417 2.26 8.39 -8.34
C ILE A 417 2.77 7.03 -7.86
N ASN A 418 3.91 6.57 -8.39
CA ASN A 418 4.46 5.26 -8.06
C ASN A 418 5.04 5.15 -6.64
N VAL A 419 5.53 6.26 -6.09
CA VAL A 419 6.13 6.28 -4.74
C VAL A 419 5.17 6.78 -3.66
N THR A 420 3.93 7.10 -4.01
CA THR A 420 2.89 7.51 -3.07
C THR A 420 1.72 6.54 -3.05
N ILE A 421 1.03 6.48 -1.93
CA ILE A 421 -0.24 5.77 -1.78
C ILE A 421 -1.32 6.78 -1.40
N PRO A 422 -2.49 6.79 -2.08
CA PRO A 422 -3.64 7.57 -1.63
C PRO A 422 -4.18 6.98 -0.32
N LYS A 423 -4.21 7.83 0.70
CA LYS A 423 -4.96 7.65 1.95
C LYS A 423 -6.25 8.45 1.86
N ASN A 424 -7.39 7.78 2.00
CA ASN A 424 -8.70 8.39 1.88
C ASN A 424 -9.31 8.57 3.27
N ILE A 425 -9.79 9.77 3.59
CA ILE A 425 -10.64 10.06 4.74
C ILE A 425 -12.01 10.49 4.19
N ILE A 426 -13.06 9.77 4.55
CA ILE A 426 -14.40 9.92 3.98
C ILE A 426 -15.39 10.19 5.11
N LEU A 427 -16.22 11.21 4.95
CA LEU A 427 -17.22 11.64 5.92
C LEU A 427 -18.53 11.93 5.17
N PRO A 428 -19.69 11.39 5.60
CA PRO A 428 -20.98 11.81 5.08
C PRO A 428 -21.28 13.27 5.42
N LEU A 429 -21.83 14.00 4.45
CA LEU A 429 -22.43 15.31 4.70
C LEU A 429 -23.79 15.10 5.37
N LYS A 430 -24.01 15.79 6.50
CA LYS A 430 -25.27 15.77 7.25
C LYS A 430 -26.37 16.52 6.52
#